data_AF-A0A955GJX0-F1
#
_entry.id   AF-A0A955GJX0-F1
#
_cell.length_a   1.000
_cell.length_b   1.000
_cell.length_c   1.000
_cell.angle_alpha   90.00
_cell.angle_beta   90.00
_cell.angle_gamma   90.00
#
_symmetry.space_group_name_H-M   'P 1'
#
loop_
_entity.id
_entity.type
_entity.pdbx_description
1 polymer ?
#
loop_
_entity_poly.entity_id
_entity_poly.type
_entity_poly.pdbx_seq_one_letter_code
_entity_poly.pdbx_strand_id
1 'polypeptide(L)'
;MKFEDKYPEVARPYTACFVILRRKDRIAMVLRKNTSYMDGYYGLPAGKCEWFETFTKCAIREAKEEAGVNIAEKDLKFVHLVHRHGEDVVSGKFMDWV
;
A
#
# COMPACT_ATOMS: atom_id res chain seq x y z
N MET A 1 26.36 -7.10 8.80
CA MET A 1 25.57 -6.62 9.96
C MET A 1 24.20 -6.24 9.44
N LYS A 2 23.14 -6.91 9.89
CA LYS A 2 21.77 -6.59 9.49
C LYS A 2 21.36 -5.28 10.17
N PHE A 3 20.38 -4.55 9.62
CA PHE A 3 19.98 -3.27 10.19
C PHE A 3 19.33 -3.47 11.58
N GLU A 4 18.73 -4.63 11.86
CA GLU A 4 18.21 -5.01 13.19
C GLU A 4 19.35 -5.08 14.22
N ASP A 5 20.52 -5.57 13.81
CA ASP A 5 21.69 -5.67 14.69
C ASP A 5 22.25 -4.28 15.04
N LYS A 6 22.01 -3.28 14.16
CA LYS A 6 22.52 -1.91 14.31
C LYS A 6 21.55 -1.00 15.05
N TYR A 7 20.25 -1.23 14.91
CA TYR A 7 19.18 -0.35 15.39
C TYR A 7 18.05 -1.18 16.03
N PRO A 8 18.30 -1.84 17.17
CA PRO A 8 17.32 -2.75 17.78
C PRO A 8 16.07 -2.02 18.28
N GLU A 9 16.17 -0.74 18.63
CA GLU A 9 15.07 0.06 19.19
C GLU A 9 14.26 0.84 18.14
N VAL A 10 14.57 0.69 16.84
CA VAL A 10 13.95 1.50 15.78
C VAL A 10 12.85 0.71 15.08
N ALA A 11 11.64 1.27 15.07
CA ALA A 11 10.51 0.69 14.35
C ALA A 11 10.79 0.64 12.84
N ARG A 12 10.42 -0.49 12.21
CA ARG A 12 10.43 -0.64 10.76
C ARG A 12 9.01 -0.67 10.21
N PRO A 13 8.54 0.41 9.57
CA PRO A 13 7.20 0.43 9.00
C PRO A 13 7.14 -0.50 7.79
N TYR A 14 6.05 -1.25 7.66
CA TYR A 14 5.64 -1.78 6.37
C TYR A 14 5.10 -0.64 5.53
N THR A 15 5.70 -0.43 4.36
CA THR A 15 5.27 0.60 3.41
C THR A 15 4.46 -0.04 2.30
N ALA A 16 3.32 0.57 1.99
CA ALA A 16 2.46 0.16 0.89
C ALA A 16 1.98 1.41 0.14
N CYS A 17 1.86 1.31 -1.17
CA CYS A 17 1.35 2.38 -2.00
C CYS A 17 -0.07 2.04 -2.44
N PHE A 18 -1.00 2.98 -2.29
CA PHE A 18 -2.38 2.87 -2.76
C PHE A 18 -2.59 3.85 -3.91
N VAL A 19 -3.28 3.41 -4.97
CA VAL A 19 -3.47 4.23 -6.17
C VAL A 19 -4.93 4.55 -6.40
N ILE A 20 -5.26 5.84 -6.46
CA ILE A 20 -6.59 6.31 -6.83
C ILE A 20 -6.62 6.51 -8.35
N LEU A 21 -7.14 5.50 -9.06
CA LEU A 21 -7.39 5.58 -10.49
C LEU A 21 -8.73 6.27 -10.74
N ARG A 22 -8.70 7.56 -11.06
CA ARG A 22 -9.90 8.40 -11.22
C ARG A 22 -10.21 8.70 -12.68
N ARG A 23 -11.48 8.57 -13.07
CA ARG A 23 -12.01 9.06 -14.35
C ARG A 23 -13.30 9.84 -14.08
N LYS A 24 -13.25 11.17 -14.22
CA LYS A 24 -14.34 12.10 -13.88
C LYS A 24 -14.74 11.96 -12.39
N ASP A 25 -15.95 11.51 -12.12
CA ASP A 25 -16.61 11.30 -10.84
C ASP A 25 -16.45 9.87 -10.30
N ARG A 26 -15.80 8.98 -11.06
CA ARG A 26 -15.64 7.58 -10.70
C ARG A 26 -14.19 7.25 -10.35
N ILE A 27 -14.02 6.31 -9.43
CA ILE A 27 -12.74 5.68 -9.08
C ILE A 27 -12.81 4.18 -9.35
N ALA A 28 -11.70 3.59 -9.77
CA ALA A 28 -11.60 2.14 -9.89
C ALA A 28 -11.28 1.50 -8.53
N MET A 29 -11.91 0.36 -8.26
CA MET A 29 -11.67 -0.45 -7.08
C MET A 29 -11.46 -1.90 -7.50
N VAL A 30 -10.62 -2.63 -6.76
CA VAL A 30 -10.37 -4.05 -6.93
C VAL A 30 -11.17 -4.83 -5.90
N LEU A 31 -11.83 -5.91 -6.32
CA LEU A 31 -12.48 -6.85 -5.42
C LEU A 31 -11.44 -7.87 -4.94
N ARG A 32 -11.15 -7.88 -3.65
CA ARG A 32 -10.15 -8.80 -3.08
C ARG A 32 -10.68 -10.24 -3.11
N LYS A 33 -9.88 -11.15 -3.67
CA LYS A 33 -10.15 -12.60 -3.69
C LYS A 33 -8.85 -13.37 -3.57
N ASN A 34 -8.88 -14.48 -2.83
CA ASN A 34 -7.76 -15.40 -2.64
C ASN A 34 -6.54 -14.75 -1.98
N THR A 35 -6.75 -13.76 -1.12
CA THR A 35 -5.67 -13.04 -0.44
C THR A 35 -5.54 -13.38 1.04
N SER A 36 -6.48 -14.21 1.56
CA SER A 36 -6.69 -14.53 2.98
C SER A 36 -6.91 -13.33 3.92
N TYR A 37 -6.90 -12.12 3.37
CA TYR A 37 -7.04 -10.86 4.08
C TYR A 37 -8.11 -10.00 3.42
N MET A 38 -9.21 -9.75 4.13
CA MET A 38 -10.32 -8.90 3.65
C MET A 38 -10.90 -9.35 2.30
N ASP A 39 -10.91 -10.66 2.00
CA ASP A 39 -11.56 -11.19 0.80
C ASP A 39 -13.06 -10.83 0.80
N GLY A 40 -13.61 -10.50 -0.37
CA GLY A 40 -14.99 -10.04 -0.52
C GLY A 40 -15.19 -8.52 -0.37
N TYR A 41 -14.18 -7.79 0.11
CA TYR A 41 -14.21 -6.33 0.19
C TYR A 41 -13.58 -5.67 -1.04
N TYR A 42 -14.05 -4.47 -1.37
CA TYR A 42 -13.43 -3.61 -2.37
C TYR A 42 -12.34 -2.74 -1.74
N GLY A 43 -11.20 -2.65 -2.42
CA GLY A 43 -10.08 -1.77 -2.07
C GLY A 43 -9.59 -0.96 -3.26
N LEU A 44 -8.69 0.00 -3.01
CA LEU A 44 -7.89 0.60 -4.08
C LEU A 44 -6.84 -0.42 -4.55
N PRO A 45 -6.40 -0.37 -5.82
CA PRO A 45 -5.17 -1.03 -6.24
C PRO A 45 -4.01 -0.62 -5.33
N ALA A 46 -3.33 -1.59 -4.74
CA ALA A 46 -2.30 -1.34 -3.75
C ALA A 46 -1.41 -2.54 -3.49
N GLY A 47 -0.17 -2.26 -3.12
CA GLY A 47 0.71 -3.31 -2.63
C GLY A 47 1.94 -2.79 -1.90
N LYS A 48 2.74 -3.74 -1.42
CA LYS A 48 3.91 -3.46 -0.60
C LYS A 48 5.01 -2.86 -1.47
N CYS A 49 5.71 -1.87 -0.94
CA CYS A 49 6.90 -1.35 -1.59
C CYS A 49 8.03 -2.38 -1.50
N GLU A 50 8.67 -2.68 -2.62
CA GLU A 50 9.81 -3.60 -2.64
C GLU A 50 11.09 -2.93 -2.16
N TRP A 51 12.09 -3.75 -1.83
CA TRP A 51 13.42 -3.25 -1.49
C TRP A 51 14.02 -2.47 -2.66
N PHE A 52 14.58 -1.29 -2.37
CA PHE A 52 15.17 -0.37 -3.36
C PHE A 52 14.18 0.20 -4.40
N GLU A 53 12.88 0.04 -4.18
CA GLU A 53 11.83 0.64 -4.99
C GLU A 53 11.43 2.01 -4.41
N THR A 54 11.17 3.00 -5.28
CA THR A 54 10.57 4.27 -4.84
C THR A 54 9.06 4.10 -4.71
N PHE A 55 8.40 4.88 -3.84
CA PHE A 55 6.93 4.83 -3.71
C PHE A 55 6.21 5.10 -5.04
N THR A 56 6.76 5.98 -5.88
CA THR A 56 6.28 6.24 -7.23
C THR A 56 6.33 4.99 -8.12
N LYS A 57 7.47 4.27 -8.13
CA LYS A 57 7.62 3.04 -8.92
C LYS A 57 6.70 1.93 -8.41
N CYS A 58 6.61 1.76 -7.10
CA CYS A 58 5.67 0.83 -6.45
C CYS A 58 4.24 1.10 -6.90
N ALA A 59 3.76 2.34 -6.79
CA ALA A 59 2.41 2.72 -7.22
C ALA A 59 2.15 2.38 -8.71
N ILE A 60 3.10 2.66 -9.60
CA ILE A 60 2.96 2.38 -11.04
C ILE A 60 2.91 0.86 -11.30
N ARG A 61 3.78 0.08 -10.64
CA ARG A 61 3.82 -1.39 -10.76
C ARG A 61 2.53 -2.02 -10.26
N GLU A 62 2.08 -1.66 -9.05
CA GLU A 62 0.87 -2.23 -8.45
C GLU A 62 -0.40 -1.88 -9.25
N ALA A 63 -0.50 -0.66 -9.78
CA ALA A 63 -1.60 -0.29 -10.67
C ALA A 63 -1.63 -1.14 -11.95
N LYS A 64 -0.46 -1.55 -12.45
CA LYS A 64 -0.36 -2.43 -13.61
C LYS A 64 -0.72 -3.87 -13.27
N GLU A 65 -0.21 -4.40 -12.16
CA GLU A 65 -0.39 -5.79 -11.74
C GLU A 65 -1.84 -6.06 -11.31
N GLU A 66 -2.43 -5.19 -10.49
CA GLU A 66 -3.76 -5.46 -9.92
C GLU A 66 -4.92 -4.95 -10.80
N ALA A 67 -4.69 -3.91 -11.61
CA ALA A 67 -5.74 -3.26 -12.39
C ALA A 67 -5.45 -3.19 -13.90
N GLY A 68 -4.29 -3.64 -14.37
CA GLY A 68 -3.92 -3.62 -15.78
C GLY A 68 -3.59 -2.25 -16.35
N VAL A 69 -3.56 -1.19 -15.53
CA VAL A 69 -3.44 0.21 -15.97
C VAL A 69 -1.99 0.64 -16.06
N ASN A 70 -1.58 1.17 -17.22
CA ASN A 70 -0.27 1.82 -17.36
C ASN A 70 -0.38 3.29 -16.96
N ILE A 71 0.50 3.74 -16.07
CA ILE A 71 0.57 5.14 -15.61
C ILE A 71 1.93 5.70 -16.03
N ALA A 72 1.94 6.85 -16.70
CA ALA A 72 3.18 7.60 -16.88
C ALA A 72 3.50 8.36 -15.59
N GLU A 73 4.78 8.38 -15.19
CA GLU A 73 5.21 8.98 -13.92
C GLU A 73 4.72 10.42 -13.73
N LYS A 74 4.71 11.23 -14.79
CA LYS A 74 4.22 12.63 -14.79
C LYS A 74 2.73 12.77 -14.48
N ASP A 75 1.93 11.72 -14.66
CA ASP A 75 0.49 11.73 -14.42
C ASP A 75 0.15 11.28 -12.98
N LEU A 76 1.13 10.72 -12.26
CA LEU A 76 0.97 10.35 -10.86
C LEU A 76 1.08 11.58 -9.97
N LYS A 77 0.14 11.73 -9.03
CA LYS A 77 0.13 12.82 -8.05
C LYS A 77 0.11 12.24 -6.66
N PHE A 78 1.07 12.66 -5.84
CA PHE A 78 1.04 12.40 -4.41
C PHE A 78 -0.08 13.23 -3.77
N VAL A 79 -0.97 12.57 -3.02
CA VAL A 79 -2.14 13.21 -2.41
C VAL A 79 -2.20 13.03 -0.90
N HIS A 80 -1.62 11.96 -0.37
CA HIS A 80 -1.71 11.64 1.04
C HIS A 80 -0.62 10.65 1.47
N LEU A 81 -0.11 10.83 2.68
CA LEU A 81 0.69 9.84 3.42
C LEU A 81 0.02 9.67 4.77
N VAL A 82 -0.10 8.42 5.20
CA VAL A 82 -0.66 8.10 6.50
C VAL A 82 0.25 7.13 7.25
N HIS A 83 0.43 7.41 8.53
CA HIS A 83 1.02 6.48 9.47
C HIS A 83 -0.11 5.84 10.27
N ARG A 84 -0.12 4.52 10.34
CA ARG A 84 -1.07 3.76 11.14
C ARG A 84 -0.32 2.76 11.98
N HIS A 85 -0.88 2.40 13.12
CA HIS A 85 -0.35 1.26 13.84
C HIS A 85 -0.59 -0.03 13.03
N GLY A 86 0.32 -0.99 13.21
CA GLY A 86 0.14 -2.35 12.72
C GLY A 86 -1.02 -3.03 13.45
N GLU A 87 -1.52 -4.12 12.89
CA GLU A 87 -2.48 -4.96 13.63
C GLU A 87 -1.78 -5.56 14.85
N ASP A 88 -2.31 -5.29 16.03
CA ASP A 88 -1.90 -6.01 17.22
C ASP A 88 -2.59 -7.37 17.21
N VAL A 89 -1.88 -8.35 16.65
CA VAL A 89 -2.30 -9.76 16.57
C VAL A 89 -2.55 -10.38 17.94
N VAL A 90 -2.04 -9.80 19.03
CA VAL A 90 -2.23 -10.29 20.40
C VAL A 90 -3.45 -9.67 21.07
N SER A 91 -3.65 -8.35 20.94
CA SER A 91 -4.79 -7.68 21.58
C SER A 91 -6.06 -7.64 20.74
N GLY A 92 -6.00 -8.00 19.46
CA GLY A 92 -7.14 -7.95 18.54
C GLY A 92 -7.67 -6.53 18.30
N LYS A 93 -6.93 -5.50 18.75
CA LYS A 93 -7.27 -4.10 18.51
C LYS A 93 -7.03 -3.79 17.03
N PHE A 94 -8.10 -3.36 16.39
CA PHE A 94 -8.11 -2.99 14.97
C PHE A 94 -7.33 -1.70 14.74
N MET A 95 -6.84 -1.54 13.51
CA MET A 95 -6.03 -0.39 13.05
C MET A 95 -6.58 0.95 13.55
N ASP A 96 -5.84 1.61 14.43
CA ASP A 96 -6.02 3.03 14.71
C ASP A 96 -5.06 3.88 13.88
N TRP A 97 -5.50 5.10 13.59
CA TRP A 97 -4.69 6.12 12.94
C TRP A 97 -3.87 6.84 14.01
N VAL A 98 -2.60 7.14 13.69
CA VAL A 98 -1.73 7.95 14.56
C VAL A 98 -1.93 9.43 14.26
#